data_AF-A0A943MU27-F1
#
_entry.id   AF-A0A943MU27-F1
#
_cell.length_a   1.000
_cell.length_b   1.000
_cell.length_c   1.000
_cell.angle_alpha   90.00
_cell.angle_beta   90.00
_cell.angle_gamma   90.00
#
_symmetry.space_group_name_H-M   'P 1'
#
loop_
_entity.id
_entity.type
_entity.pdbx_description
1 polymer ?
#
loop_
_entity_poly.entity_id
_entity_poly.type
_entity_poly.pdbx_seq_one_letter_code
_entity_poly.pdbx_strand_id
1 'polypeptide(L)' 'MRNEKLIPFEVIEKAVAGEPEAVRAVLFHYRGYIKYRSVFQGHFNTDIQDRLEAQLIKAILQFRFNR' A
#
# COMPACT_ATOMS: atom_id res chain seq x y z
N MET A 1 15.83 6.52 13.52
CA MET A 1 15.39 5.36 12.72
C MET A 1 13.96 5.07 13.13
N ARG A 2 12.96 5.28 12.25
CA ARG A 2 11.58 4.89 12.57
C ARG A 2 11.55 3.37 12.60
N ASN A 3 11.30 2.78 13.77
CA ASN A 3 10.86 1.39 13.86
C ASN A 3 9.50 1.32 13.18
N GLU A 4 9.49 1.18 11.85
CA GLU A 4 8.27 0.87 11.12
C GLU A 4 7.90 -0.56 11.50
N LYS A 5 6.97 -0.68 12.45
CA LYS A 5 6.34 -1.95 12.80
C LYS A 5 5.83 -2.56 11.50
N LEU A 6 6.43 -3.67 11.09
CA LEU A 6 6.02 -4.41 9.91
C LEU A 6 4.53 -4.76 10.02
N ILE A 7 3.88 -4.84 8.87
CA ILE A 7 2.50 -5.32 8.80
C ILE A 7 2.50 -6.79 9.25
N PRO A 8 1.63 -7.21 10.18
CA PRO A 8 1.52 -8.61 10.57
C PRO A 8 1.19 -9.50 9.36
N PHE A 9 1.75 -10.70 9.34
CA PHE A 9 1.56 -11.62 8.22
C PHE A 9 0.07 -11.95 7.99
N GLU A 10 -0.71 -12.12 9.07
CA GLU A 10 -2.14 -12.43 8.93
C GLU A 10 -2.91 -11.30 8.23
N VAL A 11 -2.48 -10.04 8.40
CA VAL A 11 -3.07 -8.91 7.69
C VAL A 11 -2.75 -8.97 6.20
N ILE A 12 -1.54 -9.39 5.84
CA ILE A 12 -1.14 -9.56 4.43
C ILE A 12 -1.95 -10.69 3.80
N GLU A 13 -2.09 -11.84 4.47
CA GLU A 13 -2.91 -12.98 3.98
C GLU A 13 -4.35 -12.56 3.70
N LYS A 14 -4.97 -11.87 4.65
CA LYS A 14 -6.34 -11.35 4.52
C LYS A 14 -6.47 -10.32 3.39
N ALA A 15 -5.48 -9.43 3.26
CA ALA A 15 -5.47 -8.44 2.19
C ALA A 15 -5.36 -9.11 0.80
N VAL A 16 -4.53 -10.15 0.67
CA VAL A 16 -4.41 -10.95 -0.56
C VAL A 16 -5.69 -11.71 -0.87
N ALA A 17 -6.43 -12.16 0.15
CA ALA A 17 -7.78 -12.73 0.01
C ALA A 17 -8.86 -11.69 -0.35
N GLY A 18 -8.51 -10.40 -0.39
CA GLY A 18 -9.42 -9.32 -0.76
C GLY A 18 -10.27 -8.76 0.39
N GLU A 19 -9.92 -9.05 1.65
CA GLU A 19 -10.63 -8.49 2.82
C GLU A 19 -10.46 -6.95 2.86
N PRO A 20 -11.54 -6.15 2.76
CA PRO A 20 -11.45 -4.70 2.62
C PRO A 20 -10.69 -4.01 3.76
N GLU A 21 -10.91 -4.44 4.99
CA GLU A 21 -10.27 -3.92 6.20
C GLU A 21 -8.76 -4.18 6.18
N ALA A 22 -8.35 -5.36 5.73
CA ALA A 22 -6.95 -5.74 5.62
C ALA A 22 -6.26 -4.97 4.48
N VAL A 23 -6.89 -4.84 3.30
CA VAL A 23 -6.39 -4.00 2.21
C VAL A 23 -6.19 -2.56 2.68
N ARG A 24 -7.17 -2.01 3.42
CA ARG A 24 -7.09 -0.67 4.00
C ARG A 24 -5.96 -0.53 5.00
N ALA A 25 -5.72 -1.55 5.84
CA ALA A 25 -4.59 -1.56 6.78
C ALA A 25 -3.24 -1.50 6.05
N VAL A 26 -3.09 -2.24 4.95
CA VAL A 26 -1.88 -2.20 4.11
C VAL A 26 -1.72 -0.82 3.45
N LEU A 27 -2.78 -0.24 2.89
CA LEU A 27 -2.75 1.11 2.33
C LEU A 27 -2.36 2.16 3.38
N PHE A 28 -2.92 2.06 4.59
CA PHE A 28 -2.63 2.99 5.67
C PHE A 28 -1.16 2.92 6.10
N HIS A 29 -0.60 1.71 6.19
CA HIS A 29 0.82 1.51 6.49
C HIS A 29 1.71 2.21 5.46
N TYR A 30 1.41 2.07 4.17
CA TYR A 30 2.21 2.69 3.10
C TYR A 30 1.85 4.15 2.76
N ARG A 31 0.82 4.73 3.38
CA ARG A 31 0.32 6.09 3.06
C ARG A 31 1.42 7.15 3.05
N GLY A 32 2.33 7.12 4.02
CA GLY A 32 3.44 8.07 4.09
C GLY A 32 4.39 7.95 2.89
N TYR A 33 4.70 6.71 2.50
CA TYR A 33 5.55 6.41 1.36
C TYR A 33 4.89 6.78 0.04
N ILE A 34 3.60 6.45 -0.12
CA ILE A 34 2.80 6.85 -1.29
C ILE A 34 2.78 8.37 -1.42
N LYS A 35 2.47 9.10 -0.34
CA LYS A 35 2.47 10.57 -0.35
C LYS A 35 3.82 11.16 -0.75
N TYR A 36 4.91 10.61 -0.24
CA TYR A 36 6.27 11.03 -0.60
C TYR A 36 6.56 10.78 -2.09
N ARG A 37 6.19 9.61 -2.61
CA ARG A 37 6.35 9.24 -4.03
C ARG A 37 5.40 9.99 -4.98
N SER A 38 4.41 10.67 -4.43
CA SER A 38 3.45 11.49 -5.18
C SER A 38 3.93 12.92 -5.40
N VAL A 39 5.12 13.29 -4.92
CA VAL A 39 5.73 14.59 -5.22
C VAL A 39 6.37 14.53 -6.60
N PHE A 40 5.91 15.39 -7.51
CA PHE A 40 6.45 15.55 -8.85
C PHE A 40 6.81 17.01 -9.07
N GLN A 41 8.04 17.26 -9.53
CA GLN A 41 8.57 18.63 -9.72
C GLN A 41 8.42 19.54 -8.49
N GLY A 42 8.59 18.98 -7.29
CA GLY A 42 8.49 19.74 -6.02
C GLY A 42 7.07 19.99 -5.53
N HIS A 43 6.05 19.60 -6.31
CA HIS A 43 4.65 19.75 -5.93
C HIS A 43 4.00 18.39 -5.69
N PHE A 44 3.11 18.35 -4.69
CA PHE A 44 2.30 17.17 -4.46
C PHE A 44 1.27 17.02 -5.59
N ASN A 45 1.22 15.82 -6.18
CA ASN A 45 0.32 15.49 -7.29
C ASN A 45 -0.66 14.39 -6.85
N THR A 46 -1.95 14.72 -6.82
CA THR A 46 -3.03 13.82 -6.42
C THR A 46 -3.20 12.64 -7.38
N ASP A 47 -3.08 12.87 -8.68
CA ASP A 47 -3.26 11.82 -9.69
C ASP A 47 -2.18 10.73 -9.57
N ILE A 48 -0.95 11.14 -9.22
CA ILE A 48 0.13 10.20 -8.92
C ILE A 48 -0.18 9.42 -7.64
N GLN A 49 -0.71 10.08 -6.60
CA GLN A 49 -1.12 9.38 -5.37
C GLN A 49 -2.19 8.33 -5.67
N ASP A 50 -3.27 8.71 -6.34
CA ASP A 50 -4.39 7.84 -6.65
C ASP A 50 -3.96 6.66 -7.52
N ARG A 51 -3.06 6.90 -8.49
CA ARG A 51 -2.47 5.85 -9.32
C ARG A 51 -1.63 4.88 -8.49
N LEU A 52 -0.81 5.38 -7.57
CA LEU A 52 0.02 4.53 -6.70
C LEU A 52 -0.83 3.70 -5.74
N GLU A 53 -1.89 4.27 -5.17
CA GLU A 53 -2.86 3.56 -4.34
C GLU A 53 -3.55 2.44 -5.14
N ALA A 54 -4.05 2.75 -6.34
CA ALA A 54 -4.67 1.75 -7.22
C ALA A 54 -3.70 0.64 -7.65
N GLN A 55 -2.44 0.98 -7.94
CA GLN A 55 -1.39 0.02 -8.27
C GLN A 55 -1.06 -0.89 -7.09
N LEU A 56 -1.02 -0.37 -5.87
CA LEU A 56 -0.80 -1.16 -4.67
C LEU A 56 -1.96 -2.12 -4.40
N ILE A 57 -3.21 -1.65 -4.50
CA ILE A 57 -4.40 -2.53 -4.39
C ILE A 57 -4.32 -3.65 -5.42
N LYS A 58 -4.04 -3.32 -6.68
CA LYS A 58 -3.89 -4.32 -7.74
C LYS A 58 -2.79 -5.33 -7.42
N ALA A 59 -1.63 -4.87 -6.94
CA ALA A 59 -0.52 -5.74 -6.59
C ALA A 59 -0.87 -6.68 -5.44
N ILE A 60 -1.55 -6.19 -4.39
CA ILE A 60 -2.03 -6.99 -3.26
C ILE A 60 -2.94 -8.12 -3.75
N LEU A 61 -3.95 -7.79 -4.56
CA LEU A 61 -4.93 -8.76 -5.07
C LEU A 61 -4.33 -9.78 -6.05
N GLN A 62 -3.17 -9.48 -6.64
CA GLN A 62 -2.45 -10.35 -7.57
C GLN A 62 -1.28 -11.10 -6.90
N PHE A 63 -0.99 -10.81 -5.64
CA PHE A 63 0.15 -11.37 -4.92
C PHE A 63 -0.05 -12.87 -4.66
N ARG A 64 1.05 -13.63 -4.74
CA ARG A 64 1.06 -15.08 -4.47
C ARG A 64 2.26 -15.39 -3.57
N PHE A 65 2.01 -16.04 -2.43
CA PHE A 65 3.06 -16.36 -1.46
C PHE A 65 4.08 -17.39 -1.96
N ASN A 66 3.68 -18.30 -2.84
CA ASN A 66 4.45 -19.50 -3.21
C ASN A 66 5.03 -19.43 -4.64
N ARG A 67 5.64 -18.29 -5.02
CA ARG A 67 6.44 -18.22 -6.25
C ARG A 67 7.91 -18.06 -5.92
#